data_AF-A0A920PXR0-F1
#
_entry.id   AF-A0A920PXR0-F1
#
_cell.length_a   1.000
_cell.length_b   1.000
_cell.length_c   1.000
_cell.angle_alpha   90.00
_cell.angle_beta   90.00
_cell.angle_gamma   90.00
#
_symmetry.space_group_name_H-M   'P 1'
#
loop_
_entity.id
_entity.type
_entity.pdbx_description
1 polymer ?
#
loop_
_entity_poly.entity_id
_entity_poly.type
_entity_poly.pdbx_seq_one_letter_code
_entity_poly.pdbx_strand_id
1 'polypeptide(L)'
;MHGPPKGLLNKLRTLGRLVQMGSYQPKTVNSAPCQEVVLQGDQVDLYKFPILKCWPLDGGPFVTLPLVITKDPETGIQNYGTYRMQVYDKQTTGMHWQTHKVGSHHYRISNELGLEKLDVAVSLGGDPATIWSGSAPLPPDMDEMAAAGFLREEGVELVKAKTNDLLVPAQSEIVLEG
;
A
#
# COMPACT_ATOMS: atom_id res chain seq x y z
N MET A 1 -7.50 -11.68 34.19
CA MET A 1 -8.55 -12.69 33.95
C MET A 1 -9.85 -11.97 33.58
N HIS A 2 -10.24 -11.96 32.30
CA HIS A 2 -11.54 -11.41 31.88
C HIS A 2 -12.40 -12.57 31.38
N GLY A 3 -13.34 -13.01 32.23
CA GLY A 3 -14.42 -13.88 31.79
C GLY A 3 -15.45 -13.11 30.95
N PRO A 4 -16.35 -13.80 30.24
CA PRO A 4 -17.32 -13.17 29.35
C PRO A 4 -18.22 -12.16 30.10
N PRO A 5 -18.65 -11.07 29.42
CA PRO A 5 -19.45 -10.01 30.03
C PRO A 5 -20.73 -10.56 30.65
N LYS A 6 -20.90 -10.34 31.95
CA LYS A 6 -22.13 -10.69 32.68
C LYS A 6 -23.18 -9.60 32.45
N GLY A 7 -24.39 -9.99 32.07
CA GLY A 7 -25.54 -9.11 31.87
C GLY A 7 -25.79 -8.67 30.42
N LEU A 8 -27.06 -8.45 30.08
CA LEU A 8 -27.53 -8.13 28.72
C LEU A 8 -26.96 -6.81 28.18
N LEU A 9 -26.88 -5.78 29.05
CA LEU A 9 -26.28 -4.48 28.76
C LEU A 9 -24.79 -4.57 28.40
N ASN A 10 -24.01 -5.37 29.13
CA ASN A 10 -22.60 -5.55 28.84
C ASN A 10 -22.39 -6.33 27.54
N LYS A 11 -23.24 -7.33 27.23
CA LYS A 11 -23.21 -8.02 25.94
C LYS A 11 -23.50 -7.08 24.77
N LEU A 12 -24.50 -6.18 24.90
CA LEU A 12 -24.82 -5.18 23.88
C LEU A 12 -23.66 -4.19 23.67
N ARG A 13 -23.01 -3.73 24.75
CA ARG A 13 -21.83 -2.86 24.66
C ARG A 13 -20.63 -3.56 24.01
N THR A 14 -20.39 -4.83 24.33
CA THR A 14 -19.34 -5.63 23.69
C THR A 14 -19.63 -5.86 22.21
N LEU A 15 -20.90 -6.09 21.84
CA LEU A 15 -21.30 -6.19 20.43
C LEU A 15 -21.03 -4.88 19.69
N GLY A 16 -21.38 -3.72 20.27
CA GLY A 16 -21.07 -2.41 19.69
C GLY A 16 -19.57 -2.20 19.48
N ARG A 17 -18.73 -2.60 20.45
CA ARG A 17 -17.26 -2.55 20.31
C ARG A 17 -16.73 -3.49 19.24
N LEU A 18 -17.28 -4.69 19.11
CA LEU A 18 -16.89 -5.64 18.07
C LEU A 18 -17.25 -5.12 16.67
N VAL A 19 -18.44 -4.54 16.52
CA VAL A 19 -18.86 -3.89 15.27
C VAL A 19 -17.95 -2.71 14.95
N GLN A 20 -17.63 -1.87 15.94
CA GLN A 20 -16.72 -0.75 15.79
C GLN A 20 -15.30 -1.19 15.38
N MET A 21 -14.77 -2.26 15.98
CA MET A 21 -13.48 -2.82 15.57
C MET A 21 -13.54 -3.44 14.17
N GLY A 22 -14.68 -4.04 13.81
CA GLY A 22 -14.92 -4.58 12.47
C GLY A 22 -14.92 -3.48 11.40
N SER A 23 -15.44 -2.29 11.70
CA SER A 23 -15.43 -1.17 10.76
C SER A 23 -14.04 -0.61 10.45
N TYR A 24 -13.01 -1.01 11.20
CA TYR A 24 -11.62 -0.57 10.98
C TYR A 24 -10.85 -1.50 10.03
N GLN A 25 -11.43 -2.64 9.65
CA GLN A 25 -10.81 -3.54 8.70
C GLN A 25 -10.85 -2.96 7.28
N PRO A 26 -9.81 -3.17 6.46
CA PRO A 26 -9.82 -2.73 5.08
C PRO A 26 -10.95 -3.41 4.30
N LYS A 27 -11.52 -2.70 3.33
CA LYS A 27 -12.62 -3.19 2.50
C LYS A 27 -12.33 -2.95 1.03
N THR A 28 -12.61 -3.94 0.19
CA THR A 28 -12.45 -3.82 -1.26
C THR A 28 -13.69 -3.18 -1.89
N VAL A 29 -13.47 -2.17 -2.72
CA VAL A 29 -14.50 -1.49 -3.52
C VAL A 29 -14.29 -1.75 -5.01
N ASN A 30 -15.35 -1.59 -5.81
CA ASN A 30 -15.32 -1.88 -7.24
C ASN A 30 -14.82 -0.71 -8.10
N SER A 31 -14.91 0.52 -7.58
CA SER A 31 -14.54 1.75 -8.26
C SER A 31 -14.00 2.75 -7.26
N ALA A 32 -13.04 3.57 -7.67
CA ALA A 32 -12.33 4.48 -6.78
C ALA A 32 -11.94 5.77 -7.51
N PRO A 33 -11.87 6.92 -6.80
CA PRO A 33 -11.39 8.19 -7.35
C PRO A 33 -9.99 8.12 -7.99
N CYS A 34 -9.09 7.29 -7.44
CA CYS A 34 -7.76 7.07 -8.00
C CYS A 34 -7.73 6.49 -9.43
N GLN A 35 -8.89 6.12 -9.97
CA GLN A 35 -9.06 5.50 -11.28
C GLN A 35 -9.84 6.38 -12.28
N GLU A 36 -10.11 7.64 -11.96
CA GLU A 36 -10.82 8.58 -12.84
C GLU A 36 -10.02 8.89 -14.11
N VAL A 37 -8.68 8.93 -14.01
CA VAL A 37 -7.76 9.12 -15.13
C VAL A 37 -6.83 7.92 -15.20
N VAL A 38 -6.84 7.20 -16.32
CA VAL A 38 -5.98 6.03 -16.54
C VAL A 38 -5.13 6.29 -17.79
N LEU A 39 -3.81 6.29 -17.61
CA LEU A 39 -2.82 6.41 -18.68
C LEU A 39 -2.09 5.08 -18.81
N GLN A 40 -1.98 4.54 -20.03
CA GLN A 40 -1.31 3.25 -20.27
C GLN A 40 -0.30 3.33 -21.41
N GLY A 41 0.68 2.43 -21.40
CA GLY A 41 1.67 2.31 -22.47
C GLY A 41 2.41 3.63 -22.70
N ASP A 42 2.43 4.08 -23.94
CA ASP A 42 3.15 5.29 -24.38
C ASP A 42 2.60 6.61 -23.82
N GLN A 43 1.37 6.61 -23.27
CA GLN A 43 0.75 7.77 -22.64
C GLN A 43 1.38 8.11 -21.29
N VAL A 44 2.00 7.11 -20.63
CA VAL A 44 2.67 7.26 -19.34
C VAL A 44 3.92 8.13 -19.52
N ASP A 45 3.97 9.21 -18.75
CA ASP A 45 5.07 10.16 -18.74
C ASP A 45 5.23 10.77 -17.35
N LEU A 46 6.20 10.24 -16.59
CA LEU A 46 6.52 10.68 -15.23
C LEU A 46 6.98 12.14 -15.17
N TYR A 47 7.49 12.71 -16.26
CA TYR A 47 7.95 14.10 -16.29
C TYR A 47 6.81 15.12 -16.31
N LYS A 48 5.56 14.68 -16.49
CA LYS A 48 4.37 15.53 -16.33
C LYS A 48 4.10 15.89 -14.86
N PHE A 49 4.66 15.13 -13.92
CA PHE A 49 4.51 15.40 -12.48
C PHE A 49 5.67 16.25 -11.96
N PRO A 50 5.43 17.10 -10.95
CA PRO A 50 6.47 17.96 -10.36
C PRO A 50 7.39 17.19 -9.42
N ILE A 51 8.09 16.17 -9.94
CA ILE A 51 8.97 15.31 -9.16
C ILE A 51 10.26 16.07 -8.82
N LEU A 52 10.54 16.21 -7.53
CA LEU A 52 11.63 17.05 -7.05
C LEU A 52 12.97 16.33 -7.08
N LYS A 53 14.01 17.02 -7.53
CA LYS A 53 15.39 16.74 -7.12
C LYS A 53 15.64 17.50 -5.81
N CYS A 54 15.52 16.79 -4.68
CA CYS A 54 15.53 17.40 -3.35
C CYS A 54 16.86 18.06 -3.01
N TRP A 55 17.99 17.46 -3.43
CA TRP A 55 19.33 17.97 -3.12
C TRP A 55 20.18 18.18 -4.38
N PRO A 56 21.10 19.17 -4.40
CA PRO A 56 21.95 19.44 -5.56
C PRO A 56 22.75 18.23 -6.06
N LEU A 57 23.18 17.36 -5.14
CA LEU A 57 24.01 16.18 -5.42
C LEU A 57 23.20 14.88 -5.61
N ASP A 58 21.87 14.91 -5.54
CA ASP A 58 21.06 13.72 -5.84
C ASP A 58 21.27 13.28 -7.29
N GLY A 59 21.29 11.96 -7.52
CA GLY A 59 21.46 11.38 -8.85
C GLY A 59 20.32 11.68 -9.83
N GLY A 60 19.19 12.21 -9.35
CA GLY A 60 18.02 12.59 -10.15
C GLY A 60 16.83 13.00 -9.28
N PRO A 61 15.66 13.24 -9.88
CA PRO A 61 14.41 13.45 -9.15
C PRO A 61 13.98 12.19 -8.39
N PHE A 62 13.33 12.37 -7.24
CA PHE A 62 12.82 11.28 -6.42
C PHE A 62 11.35 11.44 -6.08
N VAL A 63 10.62 10.32 -6.12
CA VAL A 63 9.36 10.15 -5.39
C VAL A 63 9.72 9.87 -3.93
N THR A 64 9.31 10.76 -3.03
CA THR A 64 9.86 10.84 -1.67
C THR A 64 9.06 10.07 -0.61
N LEU A 65 7.73 9.97 -0.77
CA LEU A 65 6.83 9.26 0.15
C LEU A 65 5.90 8.28 -0.57
N PRO A 66 6.44 7.31 -1.34
CA PRO A 66 5.63 6.30 -2.00
C PRO A 66 5.20 5.19 -1.04
N LEU A 67 3.94 4.76 -1.13
CA LEU A 67 3.47 3.51 -0.54
C LEU A 67 3.57 2.41 -1.61
N VAL A 68 4.62 1.61 -1.55
CA VAL A 68 4.95 0.55 -2.51
C VAL A 68 4.28 -0.75 -2.07
N ILE A 69 3.60 -1.37 -3.01
CA ILE A 69 2.70 -2.49 -2.79
C ILE A 69 3.24 -3.67 -3.59
N THR A 70 3.46 -4.78 -2.90
CA THR A 70 3.88 -6.05 -3.49
C THR A 70 3.06 -7.17 -2.89
N LYS A 71 3.02 -8.31 -3.57
CA LYS A 71 2.32 -9.49 -3.10
C LYS A 71 3.27 -10.67 -3.09
N ASP A 72 3.24 -11.42 -2.00
CA ASP A 72 3.95 -12.68 -1.90
C ASP A 72 3.42 -13.64 -2.99
N PRO A 73 4.27 -14.10 -3.92
CA PRO A 73 3.86 -15.02 -4.97
C PRO A 73 3.34 -16.38 -4.47
N GLU A 74 3.75 -16.83 -3.28
CA GLU A 74 3.33 -18.13 -2.72
C GLU A 74 2.06 -18.00 -1.90
N THR A 75 2.02 -17.04 -0.97
CA THR A 75 0.91 -16.91 -0.01
C THR A 75 -0.21 -16.01 -0.51
N GLY A 76 0.09 -15.12 -1.48
CA GLY A 76 -0.84 -14.10 -1.95
C GLY A 76 -1.05 -12.95 -0.96
N ILE A 77 -0.29 -12.87 0.14
CA ILE A 77 -0.39 -11.80 1.13
C ILE A 77 0.30 -10.54 0.57
N GLN A 78 -0.35 -9.39 0.73
CA GLN A 78 0.23 -8.11 0.32
C GLN A 78 1.05 -7.46 1.43
N ASN A 79 2.02 -6.67 1.01
CA ASN A 79 2.80 -5.80 1.86
C ASN A 79 2.71 -4.38 1.31
N TYR A 80 2.56 -3.42 2.22
CA TYR A 80 2.61 -2.00 1.94
C TYR A 80 3.85 -1.41 2.62
N GLY A 81 4.84 -1.00 1.84
CA GLY A 81 6.11 -0.50 2.36
C GLY A 81 6.52 0.86 1.78
N THR A 82 7.18 1.69 2.57
CA THR A 82 7.68 2.99 2.08
C THR A 82 9.12 2.88 1.55
N TYR A 83 9.32 3.10 0.25
CA TYR A 83 10.66 3.07 -0.38
C TYR A 83 10.81 4.16 -1.43
N ARG A 84 11.70 5.14 -1.19
CA ARG A 84 11.98 6.21 -2.17
C ARG A 84 12.34 5.66 -3.54
N MET A 85 11.80 6.29 -4.59
CA MET A 85 11.99 5.86 -5.97
C MET A 85 12.70 6.96 -6.76
N GLN A 86 13.86 6.67 -7.31
CA GLN A 86 14.56 7.55 -8.25
C GLN A 86 13.91 7.44 -9.62
N VAL A 87 13.62 8.56 -10.26
CA VAL A 87 13.14 8.58 -11.66
C VAL A 87 14.35 8.53 -12.60
N TYR A 88 14.35 7.57 -13.53
CA TYR A 88 15.39 7.46 -14.55
C TYR A 88 14.94 8.04 -15.89
N ASP A 89 13.73 7.68 -16.33
CA ASP A 89 13.14 8.16 -17.56
C ASP A 89 11.62 8.40 -17.41
N LYS A 90 10.92 8.61 -18.53
CA LYS A 90 9.47 8.85 -18.55
C LYS A 90 8.61 7.70 -17.98
N GLN A 91 9.14 6.50 -17.87
CA GLN A 91 8.40 5.26 -17.54
C GLN A 91 9.14 4.37 -16.53
N THR A 92 10.40 4.65 -16.22
CA THR A 92 11.18 3.80 -15.30
C THR A 92 11.64 4.54 -14.06
N THR A 93 11.61 3.80 -12.95
CA THR A 93 12.11 4.22 -11.66
C THR A 93 12.96 3.12 -11.03
N GLY A 94 13.88 3.49 -10.15
CA GLY A 94 14.62 2.54 -9.32
C GLY A 94 14.35 2.78 -7.85
N MET A 95 14.26 1.71 -7.07
CA MET A 95 14.21 1.78 -5.61
C MET A 95 15.18 0.77 -5.01
N HIS A 96 15.65 1.06 -3.80
CA HIS A 96 16.50 0.15 -3.04
C HIS A 96 15.70 -0.49 -1.92
N TRP A 97 15.52 -1.81 -2.00
CA TRP A 97 15.06 -2.61 -0.87
C TRP A 97 16.24 -3.12 -0.07
N GLN A 98 16.22 -2.83 1.23
CA GLN A 98 17.12 -3.51 2.16
C GLN A 98 16.74 -4.99 2.25
N THR A 99 17.73 -5.87 2.35
CA THR A 99 17.56 -7.34 2.34
C THR A 99 16.53 -7.86 3.34
N HIS A 100 16.37 -7.20 4.49
CA HIS A 100 15.44 -7.61 5.55
C HIS A 100 14.02 -7.07 5.40
N LYS A 101 13.71 -6.37 4.30
CA LYS A 101 12.37 -5.81 4.07
C LYS A 101 11.51 -6.78 3.29
N VAL A 102 10.22 -6.80 3.59
CA VAL A 102 9.25 -7.74 3.02
C VAL A 102 9.18 -7.63 1.48
N GLY A 103 9.27 -6.43 0.90
CA GLY A 103 9.37 -6.28 -0.56
C GLY A 103 10.58 -7.00 -1.19
N SER A 104 11.75 -6.95 -0.53
CA SER A 104 12.93 -7.73 -0.95
C SER A 104 12.69 -9.23 -0.86
N HIS A 105 11.92 -9.67 0.14
CA HIS A 105 11.58 -11.07 0.31
C HIS A 105 10.66 -11.56 -0.81
N HIS A 106 9.62 -10.80 -1.15
CA HIS A 106 8.73 -11.11 -2.27
C HIS A 106 9.49 -11.21 -3.59
N TYR A 107 10.42 -10.29 -3.84
CA TYR A 107 11.28 -10.32 -5.03
C TYR A 107 12.23 -11.52 -5.05
N ARG A 108 12.73 -11.95 -3.90
CA ARG A 108 13.55 -13.17 -3.82
C ARG A 108 12.72 -14.41 -4.15
N ILE A 109 11.53 -14.54 -3.56
CA ILE A 109 10.61 -15.66 -3.84
C ILE A 109 10.24 -15.67 -5.33
N SER A 110 9.92 -14.51 -5.93
CA SER A 110 9.57 -14.46 -7.36
C SER A 110 10.68 -15.00 -8.25
N ASN A 111 11.94 -14.68 -7.93
CA ASN A 111 13.10 -15.22 -8.64
C ASN A 111 13.28 -16.73 -8.42
N GLU A 112 13.09 -17.23 -7.20
CA GLU A 112 13.17 -18.66 -6.86
C GLU A 112 12.10 -19.49 -7.60
N LEU A 113 10.92 -18.91 -7.82
CA LEU A 113 9.84 -19.50 -8.60
C LEU A 113 10.02 -19.33 -10.12
N GLY A 114 11.05 -18.61 -10.57
CA GLY A 114 11.31 -18.37 -11.99
C GLY A 114 10.32 -17.41 -12.65
N LEU A 115 9.68 -16.53 -11.88
CA LEU A 115 8.85 -15.46 -12.43
C LEU A 115 9.74 -14.43 -13.13
N GLU A 116 9.34 -14.02 -14.34
CA GLU A 116 10.08 -13.01 -15.11
C GLU A 116 10.07 -11.64 -14.40
N LYS A 117 8.97 -11.33 -13.70
CA LYS A 117 8.73 -10.05 -13.02
C LYS A 117 7.92 -10.26 -11.74
N LEU A 118 8.12 -9.36 -10.78
CA LEU A 118 7.24 -9.18 -9.64
C LEU A 118 6.39 -7.94 -9.90
N ASP A 119 5.07 -8.09 -9.88
CA ASP A 119 4.16 -6.94 -10.00
C ASP A 119 4.35 -5.98 -8.82
N VAL A 120 4.43 -4.70 -9.12
CA VAL A 120 4.50 -3.62 -8.13
C VAL A 120 3.43 -2.57 -8.45
N ALA A 121 2.75 -2.11 -7.40
CA ALA A 121 1.92 -0.91 -7.46
C ALA A 121 2.47 0.11 -6.47
N VAL A 122 2.33 1.38 -6.78
CA VAL A 122 2.80 2.46 -5.91
C VAL A 122 1.71 3.48 -5.77
N SER A 123 1.25 3.66 -4.54
CA SER A 123 0.27 4.66 -4.16
C SER A 123 0.98 5.93 -3.69
N LEU A 124 0.63 7.06 -4.29
CA LEU A 124 1.11 8.40 -3.92
C LEU A 124 -0.07 9.21 -3.41
N GLY A 125 0.05 9.62 -2.14
CA GLY A 125 -0.94 10.38 -1.40
C GLY A 125 -2.23 9.63 -1.09
N GLY A 126 -3.18 10.34 -0.51
CA GLY A 126 -4.33 9.81 0.21
C GLY A 126 -4.29 10.24 1.66
N ASP A 127 -5.01 9.54 2.53
CA ASP A 127 -5.03 9.91 3.94
C ASP A 127 -3.66 9.67 4.60
N PRO A 128 -3.26 10.54 5.55
CA PRO A 128 -1.94 10.44 6.17
C PRO A 128 -1.68 9.13 6.92
N ALA A 129 -2.70 8.50 7.50
CA ALA A 129 -2.54 7.26 8.26
C ALA A 129 -2.19 6.09 7.34
N THR A 130 -2.86 5.98 6.20
CA THR A 130 -2.58 4.97 5.17
C THR A 130 -1.19 5.12 4.55
N ILE A 131 -0.78 6.34 4.21
CA ILE A 131 0.55 6.55 3.64
C ILE A 131 1.66 6.32 4.67
N TRP A 132 1.44 6.74 5.92
CA TRP A 132 2.40 6.53 7.00
C TRP A 132 2.53 5.04 7.39
N SER A 133 1.46 4.25 7.31
CA SER A 133 1.46 2.86 7.81
C SER A 133 2.52 1.98 7.14
N GLY A 134 2.88 2.24 5.88
CA GLY A 134 3.96 1.50 5.20
C GLY A 134 5.38 1.75 5.76
N SER A 135 5.52 2.70 6.69
CA SER A 135 6.74 2.93 7.46
C SER A 135 6.63 2.49 8.91
N ALA A 136 5.44 2.05 9.34
CA ALA A 136 5.19 1.67 10.72
C ALA A 136 5.91 0.36 11.07
N PRO A 137 6.50 0.25 12.28
CA PRO A 137 7.15 -0.97 12.73
C PRO A 137 6.11 -1.98 13.23
N LEU A 138 5.36 -2.57 12.29
CA LEU A 138 4.31 -3.53 12.62
C LEU A 138 4.87 -4.96 12.81
N PRO A 139 4.21 -5.78 13.63
CA PRO A 139 4.45 -7.21 13.67
C PRO A 139 4.27 -7.85 12.28
N PRO A 140 5.00 -8.93 11.93
CA PRO A 140 4.91 -9.56 10.60
C PRO A 140 3.52 -10.07 10.19
N ASP A 141 2.65 -10.33 11.17
CA ASP A 141 1.29 -10.84 11.00
C ASP A 141 0.22 -9.74 10.96
N MET A 142 0.63 -8.47 11.03
CA MET A 142 -0.29 -7.33 11.04
C MET A 142 -0.29 -6.60 9.70
N ASP A 143 -1.46 -6.49 9.10
CA ASP A 143 -1.69 -5.77 7.84
C ASP A 143 -1.63 -4.25 8.06
N GLU A 144 -0.87 -3.55 7.21
CA GLU A 144 -0.68 -2.10 7.30
C GLU A 144 -1.98 -1.30 7.08
N MET A 145 -2.92 -1.81 6.27
CA MET A 145 -4.20 -1.15 6.00
C MET A 145 -5.16 -1.33 7.17
N ALA A 146 -5.11 -2.47 7.88
CA ALA A 146 -5.82 -2.66 9.13
C ALA A 146 -5.26 -1.76 10.25
N ALA A 147 -3.93 -1.59 10.32
CA ALA A 147 -3.30 -0.66 11.26
C ALA A 147 -3.68 0.80 10.97
N ALA A 148 -3.65 1.19 9.69
CA ALA A 148 -4.13 2.50 9.25
C ALA A 148 -5.60 2.71 9.62
N GLY A 149 -6.46 1.72 9.33
CA GLY A 149 -7.88 1.75 9.62
C GLY A 149 -8.19 1.88 11.12
N PHE A 150 -7.41 1.21 11.97
CA PHE A 150 -7.49 1.38 13.42
C PHE A 150 -7.12 2.80 13.86
N LEU A 151 -6.05 3.38 13.30
CA LEU A 151 -5.58 4.72 13.66
C LEU A 151 -6.57 5.82 13.26
N ARG A 152 -7.24 5.66 12.12
CA ARG A 152 -8.23 6.62 11.60
C ARG A 152 -9.68 6.31 12.02
N GLU A 153 -9.90 5.26 12.80
CA GLU A 153 -11.21 4.76 13.21
C GLU A 153 -12.17 4.47 12.03
N GLU A 154 -11.62 4.09 10.87
CA GLU A 154 -12.36 3.83 9.65
C GLU A 154 -11.54 2.95 8.70
N GLY A 155 -12.12 1.85 8.21
CA GLY A 155 -11.45 0.92 7.32
C GLY A 155 -10.99 1.56 6.01
N VAL A 156 -9.76 1.26 5.60
CA VAL A 156 -9.21 1.74 4.33
C VAL A 156 -9.95 1.09 3.17
N GLU A 157 -10.47 1.91 2.25
CA GLU A 157 -11.02 1.44 0.99
C GLU A 157 -9.89 1.08 0.04
N LEU A 158 -9.92 -0.15 -0.46
CA LEU A 158 -8.96 -0.67 -1.42
C LEU A 158 -9.66 -0.96 -2.74
N VAL A 159 -8.97 -0.74 -3.85
CA VAL A 159 -9.45 -1.07 -5.20
C VAL A 159 -8.41 -1.90 -5.93
N LYS A 160 -8.85 -2.80 -6.80
CA LYS A 160 -7.93 -3.53 -7.67
C LYS A 160 -7.24 -2.57 -8.64
N ALA A 161 -5.93 -2.69 -8.74
CA ALA A 161 -5.09 -2.06 -9.76
C ALA A 161 -5.59 -2.38 -11.17
N LYS A 162 -5.24 -1.56 -12.16
CA LYS A 162 -5.74 -1.68 -13.54
C LYS A 162 -5.01 -2.73 -14.36
N THR A 163 -3.71 -2.94 -14.13
CA THR A 163 -2.85 -3.80 -14.94
C THR A 163 -2.34 -5.02 -14.20
N ASN A 164 -2.49 -5.09 -12.88
CA ASN A 164 -2.10 -6.25 -12.06
C ASN A 164 -3.11 -6.59 -10.96
N ASP A 165 -2.83 -7.65 -10.20
CA ASP A 165 -3.74 -8.20 -9.18
C ASP A 165 -3.55 -7.59 -7.77
N LEU A 166 -2.90 -6.42 -7.68
CA LEU A 166 -2.67 -5.72 -6.43
C LEU A 166 -3.89 -4.88 -6.01
N LEU A 167 -4.08 -4.74 -4.69
CA LEU A 167 -5.08 -3.83 -4.10
C LEU A 167 -4.39 -2.56 -3.62
N VAL A 168 -4.79 -1.43 -4.19
CA VAL A 168 -4.26 -0.09 -3.88
C VAL A 168 -5.29 0.74 -3.10
N PRO A 169 -4.88 1.70 -2.26
CA PRO A 169 -5.82 2.60 -1.60
C PRO A 169 -6.69 3.36 -2.61
N ALA A 170 -8.00 3.33 -2.43
CA ALA A 170 -8.98 3.91 -3.33
C ALA A 170 -8.88 5.44 -3.41
N GLN A 171 -8.40 6.07 -2.34
CA GLN A 171 -8.30 7.53 -2.19
C GLN A 171 -6.92 8.09 -2.58
N SER A 172 -6.03 7.29 -3.15
CA SER A 172 -4.75 7.80 -3.66
C SER A 172 -4.95 8.79 -4.80
N GLU A 173 -4.16 9.86 -4.84
CA GLU A 173 -4.23 10.82 -5.94
C GLU A 173 -3.53 10.28 -7.19
N ILE A 174 -2.45 9.50 -7.03
CA ILE A 174 -1.73 8.86 -8.14
C ILE A 174 -1.40 7.41 -7.78
N VAL A 175 -1.61 6.51 -8.73
CA VAL A 175 -1.17 5.12 -8.65
C VAL A 175 -0.25 4.83 -9.84
N LEU A 176 0.97 4.35 -9.56
CA LEU A 176 1.88 3.81 -10.57
C LEU A 176 1.78 2.28 -10.56
N GLU A 177 1.74 1.65 -11.72
CA GLU A 177 1.64 0.20 -11.86
C GLU A 177 2.70 -0.29 -12.86
N GLY A 178 3.38 -1.40 -12.55
CA GLY A 178 4.38 -2.00 -13.44
C GLY A 178 5.15 -3.17 -12.86
#